data_AF-A0A544UAN0-F1
#
_entry.id   AF-A0A544UAN0-F1
#
_cell.length_a   1.000
_cell.length_b   1.000
_cell.length_c   1.000
_cell.angle_alpha   90.00
_cell.angle_beta   90.00
_cell.angle_gamma   90.00
#
_symmetry.space_group_name_H-M   'P 1'
#
loop_
_entity.id
_entity.type
_entity.pdbx_description
1 polymer ?
#
loop_
_entity_poly.entity_id
_entity_poly.type
_entity_poly.pdbx_seq_one_letter_code
_entity_poly.pdbx_strand_id
1 'polypeptide(L)'
;MNLGIGFLPKKYYENAPSTGGYYFSINEGIQYAINIGEMYYPDYTDEQLALFTESLAPFPLYYLFEQNNRKIIEEIKQELHDAQLPFEVFYQSKKNTYLMITVINHQELMRLIPIMIWQHNYNMCSIWSNRKDTFMIESKIWDAKRTDGIDASIEETICIHFNEPTTAFLFSHDFKGTDIFSNENRFSTLENVQKLLPSFIKTDIIEFG
;
A
#
# COMPACT_ATOMS: atom_id res chain seq x y z
N MET A 1 -14.76 6.61 -13.76
CA MET A 1 -13.32 6.77 -13.41
C MET A 1 -12.52 6.30 -14.61
N ASN A 2 -11.63 7.10 -15.17
CA ASN A 2 -10.75 6.69 -16.29
C ASN A 2 -9.33 6.63 -15.74
N LEU A 3 -8.69 5.45 -15.78
CA LEU A 3 -7.39 5.22 -15.15
C LEU A 3 -6.36 4.73 -16.16
N GLY A 4 -5.11 5.16 -16.00
CA GLY A 4 -3.99 4.48 -16.65
C GLY A 4 -3.74 3.13 -15.99
N ILE A 5 -3.48 2.09 -16.77
CA ILE A 5 -3.01 0.80 -16.25
C ILE A 5 -1.79 0.30 -17.05
N GLY A 6 -0.74 -0.10 -16.35
CA GLY A 6 0.46 -0.61 -17.02
C GLY A 6 1.36 -1.42 -16.10
N PHE A 7 2.17 -2.29 -16.69
CA PHE A 7 3.20 -3.01 -15.95
C PHE A 7 4.33 -2.06 -15.55
N LEU A 8 4.65 -2.01 -14.26
CA LEU A 8 5.77 -1.25 -13.73
C LEU A 8 7.09 -1.93 -14.12
N PRO A 9 8.02 -1.19 -14.75
CA PRO A 9 9.37 -1.69 -14.97
C PRO A 9 10.09 -1.99 -13.66
N LYS A 10 10.88 -3.07 -13.64
CA LYS A 10 11.71 -3.50 -12.49
C LYS A 10 12.48 -2.37 -11.80
N LYS A 11 13.03 -1.43 -12.57
CA LYS A 11 13.75 -0.26 -12.05
C LYS A 11 12.96 0.58 -11.02
N TYR A 12 11.63 0.52 -11.00
CA TYR A 12 10.83 1.30 -10.04
C TYR A 12 10.71 0.64 -8.66
N TYR A 13 10.89 -0.69 -8.55
CA TYR A 13 10.66 -1.44 -7.31
C TYR A 13 11.81 -2.36 -6.89
N GLU A 14 12.75 -2.68 -7.77
CA GLU A 14 14.01 -3.38 -7.42
C GLU A 14 15.10 -2.40 -6.95
N ASN A 15 14.95 -1.12 -7.28
CA ASN A 15 15.88 -0.10 -6.84
C ASN A 15 15.87 0.02 -5.32
N ALA A 16 17.05 0.12 -4.72
CA ALA A 16 17.17 0.56 -3.34
C ALA A 16 16.40 1.89 -3.21
N PRO A 17 15.62 2.09 -2.14
CA PRO A 17 14.78 3.28 -2.00
C PRO A 17 15.55 4.61 -2.19
N SER A 18 16.85 4.56 -1.94
CA SER A 18 17.87 5.57 -2.16
C SER A 18 17.99 6.15 -3.57
N THR A 19 17.46 5.51 -4.59
CA THR A 19 17.47 6.00 -5.98
C THR A 19 16.09 6.45 -6.47
N GLY A 20 15.16 6.75 -5.55
CA GLY A 20 13.78 7.12 -5.86
C GLY A 20 12.81 5.93 -5.89
N GLY A 21 13.16 4.85 -5.19
CA GLY A 21 12.29 3.68 -4.99
C GLY A 21 11.29 3.88 -3.85
N TYR A 22 10.46 2.87 -3.62
CA TYR A 22 9.43 2.90 -2.58
C TYR A 22 9.97 2.96 -1.14
N TYR A 23 9.16 3.47 -0.20
CA TYR A 23 9.46 3.50 1.24
C TYR A 23 9.37 2.12 1.95
N PHE A 24 9.43 1.03 1.19
CA PHE A 24 9.40 -0.34 1.67
C PHE A 24 10.29 -1.20 0.77
N SER A 25 10.67 -2.37 1.26
CA SER A 25 11.43 -3.35 0.50
C SER A 25 10.51 -4.48 0.07
N ILE A 26 10.75 -5.01 -1.12
CA ILE A 26 10.12 -6.25 -1.56
C ILE A 26 11.18 -7.30 -1.73
N ASN A 27 10.96 -8.47 -1.12
CA ASN A 27 11.87 -9.60 -1.28
C ASN A 27 11.58 -10.34 -2.60
N GLU A 28 12.48 -11.27 -2.96
CA GLU A 28 12.36 -12.07 -4.17
C GLU A 28 11.00 -12.77 -4.28
N GLY A 29 10.54 -13.02 -5.51
CA GLY A 29 9.31 -13.79 -5.78
C GLY A 29 8.14 -12.99 -6.35
N ILE A 30 8.24 -11.66 -6.50
CA ILE A 30 7.27 -10.89 -7.30
C ILE A 30 7.31 -11.37 -8.75
N GLN A 31 6.15 -11.61 -9.34
CA GLN A 31 6.03 -11.92 -10.77
C GLN A 31 5.40 -10.77 -11.56
N TYR A 32 4.51 -10.02 -10.92
CA TYR A 32 3.71 -8.98 -11.56
C TYR A 32 3.78 -7.71 -10.70
N ALA A 33 4.19 -6.61 -11.32
CA ALA A 33 4.14 -5.27 -10.75
C ALA A 33 3.33 -4.38 -11.68
N ILE A 34 2.21 -3.84 -11.21
CA ILE A 34 1.24 -3.10 -12.02
C ILE A 34 0.95 -1.78 -11.32
N ASN A 35 0.91 -0.69 -12.08
CA ASN A 35 0.36 0.57 -11.61
C ASN A 35 -1.05 0.74 -12.16
N ILE A 36 -1.97 1.15 -11.30
CA ILE A 36 -3.31 1.61 -11.64
C ILE A 36 -3.38 3.08 -11.20
N GLY A 37 -3.29 4.01 -12.16
CA GLY A 37 -2.78 5.36 -11.91
C GLY A 37 -3.53 6.55 -12.55
N GLU A 38 -3.17 7.73 -12.02
CA GLU A 38 -3.82 9.06 -12.01
C GLU A 38 -5.19 9.15 -11.32
N MET A 39 -5.43 8.30 -10.32
CA MET A 39 -6.59 8.41 -9.45
C MET A 39 -6.27 9.25 -8.23
N TYR A 40 -6.84 10.44 -8.04
CA TYR A 40 -6.81 11.10 -6.72
C TYR A 40 -7.97 10.57 -5.87
N TYR A 41 -7.68 9.68 -4.89
CA TYR A 41 -8.73 9.01 -4.10
C TYR A 41 -9.80 9.97 -3.52
N PRO A 42 -9.44 11.16 -3.00
CA PRO A 42 -10.43 12.11 -2.47
C PRO A 42 -11.45 12.66 -3.48
N ASP A 43 -11.23 12.50 -4.79
CA ASP A 43 -12.21 12.90 -5.82
C ASP A 43 -13.34 11.86 -5.99
N TYR A 44 -13.27 10.73 -5.29
CA TYR A 44 -14.20 9.62 -5.40
C TYR A 44 -14.94 9.39 -4.08
N THR A 45 -16.17 8.89 -4.18
CA THR A 45 -16.95 8.56 -2.97
C THR A 45 -16.33 7.36 -2.26
N ASP A 46 -16.44 7.30 -0.93
CA ASP A 46 -16.01 6.15 -0.13
C ASP A 46 -16.50 4.81 -0.68
N GLU A 47 -17.76 4.75 -1.16
CA GLU A 47 -18.33 3.55 -1.79
C GLU A 47 -17.57 3.10 -3.04
N GLN A 48 -17.22 4.05 -3.92
CA GLN A 48 -16.43 3.75 -5.13
C GLN A 48 -15.05 3.22 -4.77
N LEU A 49 -14.45 3.76 -3.70
CA LEU A 49 -13.15 3.30 -3.22
C LEU A 49 -13.24 1.91 -2.61
N ALA A 50 -14.26 1.63 -1.80
CA ALA A 50 -14.50 0.31 -1.25
C ALA A 50 -14.72 -0.74 -2.35
N LEU A 51 -15.57 -0.43 -3.34
CA LEU A 51 -15.82 -1.33 -4.47
C LEU A 51 -14.56 -1.57 -5.31
N PHE A 52 -13.70 -0.55 -5.47
CA PHE A 52 -12.40 -0.71 -6.13
C PHE A 52 -11.47 -1.63 -5.34
N THR A 53 -11.34 -1.41 -4.03
CA THR A 53 -10.56 -2.27 -3.13
C THR A 53 -10.99 -3.73 -3.19
N GLU A 54 -12.28 -3.99 -3.05
CA GLU A 54 -12.87 -5.34 -3.01
C GLU A 54 -12.73 -6.09 -4.32
N SER A 55 -12.75 -5.35 -5.43
CA SER A 55 -12.51 -5.87 -6.77
C SER A 55 -11.10 -6.46 -6.90
N LEU A 56 -10.13 -5.86 -6.21
CA LEU A 56 -8.72 -6.22 -6.29
C LEU A 56 -8.33 -7.29 -5.28
N ALA A 57 -8.93 -7.29 -4.09
CA ALA A 57 -8.56 -8.21 -3.01
C ALA A 57 -9.79 -8.69 -2.23
N PRO A 58 -9.94 -10.01 -2.01
CA PRO A 58 -10.97 -10.53 -1.12
C PRO A 58 -10.61 -10.22 0.35
N PHE A 59 -11.63 -10.14 1.21
CA PHE A 59 -11.44 -10.11 2.66
C PHE A 59 -10.85 -11.44 3.19
N PRO A 60 -10.12 -11.43 4.32
CA PRO A 60 -9.75 -10.25 5.11
C PRO A 60 -8.66 -9.40 4.44
N LEU A 61 -8.72 -8.09 4.65
CA LEU A 61 -7.66 -7.15 4.27
C LEU A 61 -6.87 -6.76 5.51
N TYR A 62 -5.55 -6.85 5.41
CA TYR A 62 -4.60 -6.40 6.42
C TYR A 62 -3.97 -5.11 5.93
N TYR A 63 -4.37 -4.00 6.52
CA TYR A 63 -3.89 -2.67 6.17
C TYR A 63 -2.82 -2.25 7.18
N LEU A 64 -1.57 -2.10 6.71
CA LEU A 64 -0.40 -1.74 7.49
C LEU A 64 0.08 -0.36 7.09
N PHE A 65 0.37 0.48 8.08
CA PHE A 65 1.03 1.75 7.84
C PHE A 65 2.03 2.13 8.92
N GLU A 66 2.92 3.05 8.57
CA GLU A 66 3.94 3.63 9.45
C GLU A 66 3.61 5.08 9.85
N GLN A 67 3.78 5.41 11.14
CA GLN A 67 3.69 6.78 11.66
C GLN A 67 4.85 7.08 12.63
N ASN A 68 5.49 8.24 12.46
CA ASN A 68 6.58 8.70 13.34
C ASN A 68 6.13 9.74 14.38
N ASN A 69 4.93 10.32 14.21
CA ASN A 69 4.36 11.32 15.11
C ASN A 69 3.47 10.67 16.18
N ARG A 70 3.95 10.73 17.43
CA ARG A 70 3.24 10.16 18.59
C ARG A 70 1.88 10.79 18.89
N LYS A 71 1.66 12.05 18.55
CA LYS A 71 0.34 12.66 18.78
C LYS A 71 -0.65 12.13 17.75
N ILE A 72 -0.23 12.12 16.48
CA ILE A 72 -1.06 11.63 15.38
C ILE A 72 -1.40 10.15 15.55
N ILE A 73 -0.45 9.32 16.01
CA ILE A 73 -0.75 7.89 16.18
C ILE A 73 -1.81 7.64 17.26
N GLU A 74 -1.84 8.42 18.34
CA GLU A 74 -2.87 8.30 19.38
C GLU A 74 -4.23 8.84 18.89
N GLU A 75 -4.23 9.90 18.07
CA GLU A 75 -5.45 10.39 17.39
C GLU A 75 -6.01 9.31 16.45
N ILE A 76 -5.15 8.66 15.63
CA ILE A 76 -5.58 7.55 14.75
C ILE A 76 -6.14 6.37 15.56
N LYS A 77 -5.47 5.96 16.65
CA LYS A 77 -5.96 4.86 17.50
C LYS A 77 -7.33 5.16 18.09
N GLN A 78 -7.58 6.41 18.49
CA GLN A 78 -8.88 6.83 19.01
C GLN A 78 -9.95 6.76 17.92
N GLU A 79 -9.69 7.27 16.71
CA GLU A 79 -10.61 7.18 15.57
C GLU A 79 -10.92 5.72 15.21
N LEU A 80 -9.90 4.84 15.18
CA LEU A 80 -10.08 3.41 14.92
C LEU A 80 -10.92 2.74 16.02
N HIS A 81 -10.69 3.09 17.29
CA HIS A 81 -11.47 2.60 18.42
C HIS A 81 -12.93 3.04 18.32
N ASP A 82 -13.19 4.31 18.04
CA ASP A 82 -14.55 4.87 17.94
C ASP A 82 -15.30 4.32 16.73
N ALA A 83 -14.58 4.04 15.64
CA ALA A 83 -15.09 3.31 14.48
C ALA A 83 -15.27 1.80 14.73
N GLN A 84 -14.86 1.28 15.89
CA GLN A 84 -14.89 -0.15 16.24
C GLN A 84 -14.15 -1.04 15.23
N LEU A 85 -12.99 -0.57 14.76
CA LEU A 85 -12.13 -1.29 13.83
C LEU A 85 -11.02 -2.04 14.60
N PRO A 86 -10.85 -3.36 14.41
CA PRO A 86 -9.78 -4.11 15.04
C PRO A 86 -8.41 -3.63 14.54
N PHE A 87 -7.54 -3.22 15.46
CA PHE A 87 -6.16 -2.87 15.15
C PHE A 87 -5.19 -3.41 16.19
N GLU A 88 -3.94 -3.59 15.77
CA GLU A 88 -2.82 -3.94 16.65
C GLU A 88 -1.61 -3.05 16.36
N VAL A 89 -0.77 -2.87 17.39
CA VAL A 89 0.59 -2.34 17.19
C VAL A 89 1.41 -3.48 16.61
N PHE A 90 1.58 -3.48 15.29
CA PHE A 90 2.33 -4.51 14.58
C PHE A 90 3.82 -4.47 14.95
N TYR A 91 4.37 -3.27 15.06
CA TYR A 91 5.74 -3.04 15.47
C TYR A 91 5.89 -1.64 16.06
N GLN A 92 6.82 -1.47 16.99
CA GLN A 92 7.13 -0.17 17.56
C GLN A 92 8.63 -0.05 17.84
N SER A 93 9.20 1.06 17.41
CA SER A 93 10.56 1.46 17.75
C SER A 93 10.62 2.82 18.40
N LYS A 94 11.85 3.32 18.60
CA LYS A 94 12.06 4.66 19.16
C LYS A 94 11.54 5.76 18.25
N LYS A 95 11.58 5.55 16.93
CA LYS A 95 11.22 6.56 15.92
C LYS A 95 9.81 6.34 15.37
N ASN A 96 9.44 5.10 15.11
CA ASN A 96 8.26 4.78 14.32
C ASN A 96 7.33 3.83 15.07
N THR A 97 6.03 3.96 14.79
CA THR A 97 4.99 3.01 15.19
C THR A 97 4.29 2.52 13.95
N TYR A 98 4.11 1.20 13.86
CA TYR A 98 3.44 0.55 12.76
C TYR A 98 2.13 -0.05 13.27
N LEU A 99 1.02 0.37 12.70
CA LEU A 99 -0.31 -0.15 13.04
C LEU A 99 -0.81 -1.03 11.92
N MET A 100 -1.42 -2.16 12.31
CA MET A 100 -2.14 -3.02 11.38
C MET A 100 -3.61 -3.04 11.74
N ILE A 101 -4.45 -2.78 10.76
CA ILE A 101 -5.91 -2.89 10.84
C ILE A 101 -6.33 -4.13 10.07
N THR A 102 -7.20 -4.93 10.70
CA THR A 102 -7.82 -6.07 10.02
C THR A 102 -9.24 -5.69 9.65
N VAL A 103 -9.55 -5.76 8.36
CA VAL A 103 -10.86 -5.48 7.79
C VAL A 103 -11.42 -6.80 7.27
N ILE A 104 -12.54 -7.26 7.82
CA ILE A 104 -13.13 -8.56 7.48
C ILE A 104 -14.35 -8.44 6.57
N ASN A 105 -14.87 -7.24 6.33
CA ASN A 105 -16.04 -7.01 5.47
C ASN A 105 -16.12 -5.56 4.95
N HIS A 106 -17.05 -5.36 4.01
CA HIS A 106 -17.35 -4.08 3.38
C HIS A 106 -17.69 -2.96 4.39
N GLN A 107 -18.47 -3.26 5.44
CA GLN A 107 -18.86 -2.24 6.43
C GLN A 107 -17.68 -1.74 7.26
N GLU A 108 -16.70 -2.60 7.53
CA GLU A 108 -15.44 -2.19 8.15
C GLU A 108 -14.58 -1.39 7.19
N LEU A 109 -14.52 -1.79 5.91
CA LEU A 109 -13.78 -1.05 4.89
C LEU A 109 -14.32 0.38 4.74
N MET A 110 -15.65 0.53 4.66
CA MET A 110 -16.32 1.83 4.58
C MET A 110 -16.03 2.73 5.79
N ARG A 111 -15.87 2.16 6.98
CA ARG A 111 -15.47 2.91 8.18
C ARG A 111 -13.99 3.28 8.15
N LEU A 112 -13.14 2.45 7.55
CA LEU A 112 -11.70 2.65 7.50
C LEU A 112 -11.29 3.72 6.46
N ILE A 113 -11.96 3.77 5.29
CA ILE A 113 -11.61 4.69 4.20
C ILE A 113 -11.45 6.16 4.63
N PRO A 114 -12.40 6.79 5.36
CA PRO A 114 -12.22 8.19 5.77
C PRO A 114 -11.01 8.37 6.71
N ILE A 115 -10.76 7.40 7.60
CA ILE A 115 -9.58 7.40 8.49
C ILE A 115 -8.30 7.28 7.67
N MET A 116 -8.32 6.43 6.63
CA MET A 116 -7.20 6.28 5.70
C MET A 116 -6.90 7.57 4.95
N ILE A 117 -7.93 8.24 4.42
CA ILE A 117 -7.76 9.50 3.69
C ILE A 117 -7.14 10.56 4.61
N TRP A 118 -7.65 10.67 5.85
CA TRP A 118 -7.15 11.62 6.82
C TRP A 118 -5.69 11.35 7.24
N GLN A 119 -5.32 10.10 7.56
CA GLN A 119 -3.98 9.79 8.06
C GLN A 119 -2.88 10.04 7.02
N HIS A 120 -3.13 9.78 5.73
CA HIS A 120 -2.08 9.86 4.69
C HIS A 120 -1.54 11.28 4.47
N ASN A 121 -2.28 12.30 4.94
CA ASN A 121 -1.81 13.69 4.98
C ASN A 121 -0.48 13.87 5.76
N TYR A 122 -0.07 12.85 6.53
CA TYR A 122 1.14 12.88 7.34
C TYR A 122 2.35 12.15 6.72
N ASN A 123 2.38 11.96 5.39
CA ASN A 123 3.43 11.29 4.62
C ASN A 123 3.78 9.91 5.18
N MET A 124 2.99 8.89 4.80
CA MET A 124 3.04 7.57 5.39
C MET A 124 3.21 6.50 4.31
N CYS A 125 3.94 5.44 4.63
CA CYS A 125 3.90 4.22 3.83
C CYS A 125 2.63 3.45 4.23
N SER A 126 1.75 3.18 3.27
CA SER A 126 0.41 2.62 3.48
C SER A 126 0.19 1.47 2.51
N ILE A 127 0.15 0.25 3.03
CA ILE A 127 0.10 -0.98 2.24
C ILE A 127 -1.02 -1.85 2.75
N TRP A 128 -1.77 -2.51 1.87
CA TRP A 128 -2.62 -3.63 2.27
C TRP A 128 -2.18 -4.94 1.63
N SER A 129 -2.64 -6.05 2.20
CA SER A 129 -2.54 -7.39 1.64
C SER A 129 -3.76 -8.21 2.06
N ASN A 130 -4.10 -9.25 1.29
CA ASN A 130 -5.08 -10.26 1.71
C ASN A 130 -4.49 -11.30 2.68
N ARG A 131 -3.19 -11.20 3.01
CA ARG A 131 -2.53 -12.08 3.96
C ARG A 131 -1.65 -11.33 4.96
N LYS A 132 -1.86 -11.62 6.25
CA LYS A 132 -1.12 -10.99 7.36
C LYS A 132 0.38 -11.24 7.32
N ASP A 133 0.76 -12.47 6.97
CA ASP A 133 2.15 -12.96 6.90
C ASP A 133 2.95 -12.37 5.74
N THR A 134 2.31 -11.57 4.88
CA THR A 134 2.99 -10.83 3.81
C THR A 134 3.96 -9.78 4.36
N PHE A 135 3.70 -9.24 5.54
CA PHE A 135 4.47 -8.13 6.11
C PHE A 135 5.47 -8.60 7.16
N MET A 136 6.69 -8.05 7.10
CA MET A 136 7.69 -8.13 8.15
C MET A 136 8.34 -6.76 8.35
N ILE A 137 8.87 -6.50 9.54
CA ILE A 137 9.78 -5.38 9.76
C ILE A 137 11.20 -5.94 9.81
N GLU A 138 12.07 -5.44 8.94
CA GLU A 138 13.49 -5.81 8.91
C GLU A 138 14.35 -4.55 8.95
N SER A 139 15.55 -4.67 9.50
CA SER A 139 16.58 -3.64 9.38
C SER A 139 17.19 -3.71 7.98
N LYS A 140 16.94 -2.69 7.15
CA LYS A 140 17.54 -2.56 5.82
C LYS A 140 18.54 -1.42 5.79
N ILE A 141 19.53 -1.54 4.91
CA ILE A 141 20.47 -0.47 4.63
C ILE A 141 19.85 0.45 3.57
N TRP A 142 19.76 1.73 3.89
CA TRP A 142 19.29 2.80 3.02
C TRP A 142 20.50 3.62 2.56
N ASP A 143 21.04 3.26 1.39
CA ASP A 143 22.23 3.87 0.78
C ASP A 143 21.93 5.20 0.06
N ALA A 144 20.90 5.94 0.52
CA ALA A 144 20.56 7.22 -0.06
C ALA A 144 21.65 8.19 0.34
N LYS A 145 22.38 8.74 -0.64
CA LYS A 145 23.06 10.01 -0.43
C LYS A 145 21.97 11.04 -0.14
N ARG A 146 21.61 11.15 1.14
CA ARG A 146 20.79 12.24 1.63
C ARG A 146 21.48 13.52 1.19
N THR A 147 20.71 14.53 0.79
CA THR A 147 21.22 15.84 0.34
C THR A 147 22.06 16.55 1.41
N ASP A 148 22.10 16.03 2.65
CA ASP A 148 22.90 16.48 3.78
C ASP A 148 24.29 15.79 3.90
N GLY A 149 24.64 14.87 3.00
CA GLY A 149 25.96 14.23 2.96
C GLY A 149 26.18 13.10 3.98
N ILE A 150 25.12 12.58 4.60
CA ILE A 150 25.20 11.45 5.53
C ILE A 150 25.27 10.12 4.74
N ASP A 151 26.21 9.26 5.13
CA ASP A 151 26.39 7.89 4.62
C ASP A 151 25.17 7.00 4.90
N ALA A 152 25.14 5.85 4.22
CA ALA A 152 24.21 4.74 4.42
C ALA A 152 23.63 4.63 5.84
N SER A 153 22.30 4.64 5.97
CA SER A 153 21.62 4.50 7.25
C SER A 153 20.94 3.14 7.37
N ILE A 154 20.93 2.54 8.57
CA ILE A 154 20.14 1.34 8.82
C ILE A 154 18.81 1.78 9.41
N GLU A 155 17.72 1.45 8.72
CA GLU A 155 16.36 1.80 9.14
C GLU A 155 15.47 0.56 9.17
N GLU A 156 14.58 0.52 10.15
CA GLU A 156 13.53 -0.49 10.22
C GLU A 156 12.53 -0.22 9.10
N THR A 157 12.27 -1.22 8.28
CA THR A 157 11.58 -1.07 6.99
C THR A 157 10.51 -2.14 6.85
N ILE A 158 9.35 -1.74 6.34
CA ILE A 158 8.33 -2.72 5.91
C ILE A 158 8.91 -3.54 4.77
N CYS A 159 8.95 -4.85 4.96
CA CYS A 159 9.43 -5.82 3.98
C CYS A 159 8.27 -6.72 3.57
N ILE A 160 8.03 -6.81 2.27
CA ILE A 160 6.96 -7.60 1.69
C ILE A 160 7.55 -8.92 1.18
N HIS A 161 7.04 -10.04 1.68
CA HIS A 161 7.48 -11.38 1.32
C HIS A 161 6.44 -12.12 0.48
N PHE A 162 6.90 -12.74 -0.61
CA PHE A 162 6.07 -13.49 -1.56
C PHE A 162 6.32 -15.01 -1.46
N ASN A 163 6.39 -15.54 -0.23
CA ASN A 163 6.66 -16.96 0.03
C ASN A 163 5.55 -17.90 -0.46
N GLU A 164 4.31 -17.39 -0.53
CA GLU A 164 3.13 -18.06 -1.05
C GLU A 164 2.37 -17.12 -2.00
N PRO A 165 1.41 -17.61 -2.79
CA PRO A 165 0.54 -16.75 -3.59
C PRO A 165 -0.11 -15.65 -2.74
N THR A 166 0.24 -14.39 -3.01
CA THR A 166 -0.21 -13.20 -2.29
C THR A 166 -0.13 -11.97 -3.18
N THR A 167 -0.84 -10.92 -2.77
CA THR A 167 -0.76 -9.62 -3.41
C THR A 167 -0.67 -8.54 -2.36
N ALA A 168 0.35 -7.69 -2.48
CA ALA A 168 0.44 -6.45 -1.73
C ALA A 168 0.08 -5.28 -2.63
N PHE A 169 -0.60 -4.29 -2.07
CA PHE A 169 -0.99 -3.11 -2.80
C PHE A 169 -0.61 -1.90 -2.00
N LEU A 170 0.01 -0.96 -2.67
CA LEU A 170 0.50 0.28 -2.13
C LEU A 170 -0.44 1.41 -2.55
N PHE A 171 -0.81 2.25 -1.59
CA PHE A 171 -1.33 3.57 -1.91
C PHE A 171 -0.18 4.50 -2.26
N SER A 172 -0.20 5.00 -3.49
CA SER A 172 0.81 5.96 -3.94
C SER A 172 0.77 7.26 -3.12
N HIS A 173 1.85 8.04 -3.22
CA HIS A 173 1.95 9.35 -2.57
C HIS A 173 0.76 10.25 -2.93
N ASP A 174 0.25 11.01 -1.96
CA ASP A 174 -0.96 11.83 -2.08
C ASP A 174 -2.19 11.08 -2.61
N PHE A 175 -2.25 9.75 -2.43
CA PHE A 175 -3.38 8.98 -2.92
C PHE A 175 -3.57 9.10 -4.45
N LYS A 176 -2.49 9.10 -5.24
CA LYS A 176 -2.53 9.25 -6.71
C LYS A 176 -2.48 7.93 -7.47
N GLY A 177 -3.33 6.98 -7.06
CA GLY A 177 -3.41 5.63 -7.61
C GLY A 177 -2.78 4.57 -6.73
N THR A 178 -2.68 3.36 -7.27
CA THR A 178 -2.25 2.17 -6.54
C THR A 178 -1.30 1.32 -7.35
N ASP A 179 -0.20 0.94 -6.69
CA ASP A 179 0.75 -0.03 -7.20
C ASP A 179 0.44 -1.40 -6.62
N ILE A 180 0.45 -2.41 -7.48
CA ILE A 180 0.11 -3.80 -7.16
C ILE A 180 1.36 -4.64 -7.36
N PHE A 181 1.74 -5.38 -6.33
CA PHE A 181 2.84 -6.34 -6.36
C PHE A 181 2.27 -7.72 -6.06
N SER A 182 2.40 -8.64 -7.02
CA SER A 182 1.75 -9.94 -6.95
C SER A 182 2.60 -11.07 -7.52
N ASN A 183 2.35 -12.28 -7.05
CA ASN A 183 2.73 -13.53 -7.70
C ASN A 183 1.49 -14.37 -8.08
N GLU A 184 0.28 -13.79 -8.01
CA GLU A 184 -0.97 -14.46 -8.37
C GLU A 184 -1.28 -14.31 -9.87
N ASN A 185 -1.67 -15.41 -10.52
CA ASN A 185 -1.93 -15.45 -11.96
C ASN A 185 -3.07 -14.52 -12.42
N ARG A 186 -3.97 -14.08 -11.54
CA ARG A 186 -5.02 -13.10 -11.88
C ARG A 186 -4.45 -11.73 -12.25
N PHE A 187 -3.21 -11.43 -11.88
CA PHE A 187 -2.48 -10.21 -12.24
C PHE A 187 -1.49 -10.41 -13.41
N SER A 188 -1.53 -11.56 -14.09
CA SER A 188 -0.55 -11.91 -15.14
C SER A 188 -0.66 -11.11 -16.44
N THR A 189 -1.82 -10.50 -16.72
CA THR A 189 -2.06 -9.71 -17.92
C THR A 189 -2.92 -8.50 -17.59
N LEU A 190 -2.76 -7.39 -18.33
CA LEU A 190 -3.59 -6.20 -18.13
C LEU A 190 -5.07 -6.50 -18.38
N GLU A 191 -5.39 -7.38 -19.34
CA GLU A 191 -6.76 -7.80 -19.62
C GLU A 191 -7.39 -8.51 -18.40
N ASN A 192 -6.64 -9.36 -17.71
CA ASN A 192 -7.13 -10.01 -16.49
C ASN A 192 -7.39 -8.97 -15.38
N VAL A 193 -6.48 -8.00 -15.21
CA VAL A 193 -6.66 -6.95 -14.20
C VAL A 193 -7.87 -6.08 -14.53
N GLN A 194 -8.06 -5.70 -15.78
CA GLN A 194 -9.23 -4.94 -16.24
C GLN A 194 -10.54 -5.65 -15.94
N LYS A 195 -10.59 -6.99 -16.05
CA LYS A 195 -11.76 -7.81 -15.70
C LYS A 195 -12.07 -7.83 -14.20
N LEU A 196 -11.08 -7.54 -13.34
CA LEU A 196 -11.30 -7.44 -11.90
C LEU A 196 -11.96 -6.11 -11.51
N LEU A 197 -11.74 -5.04 -12.29
CA LEU A 197 -12.16 -3.70 -11.92
C LEU A 197 -13.70 -3.53 -12.01
N PRO A 198 -14.32 -2.72 -11.13
CA PRO A 198 -15.74 -2.43 -11.21
C PRO A 198 -16.11 -1.75 -12.53
N SER A 199 -17.34 -1.96 -13.01
CA SER A 199 -17.83 -1.45 -14.30
C SER A 199 -17.81 0.09 -14.45
N PHE A 200 -17.76 0.84 -13.34
CA PHE A 200 -17.63 2.30 -13.37
C PHE A 200 -16.19 2.79 -13.63
N ILE A 201 -15.22 1.87 -13.61
CA ILE A 201 -13.83 2.12 -13.96
C ILE A 201 -13.61 1.73 -15.42
N LYS A 202 -13.12 2.69 -16.18
CA LYS A 202 -12.57 2.49 -17.51
C LYS A 202 -11.07 2.65 -17.41
N THR A 203 -10.34 1.96 -18.26
CA THR A 203 -8.88 1.97 -18.22
C THR A 203 -8.29 2.18 -19.60
N ASP A 204 -7.22 2.94 -19.66
CA ASP A 204 -6.36 3.09 -20.82
C ASP A 204 -5.01 2.44 -20.51
N ILE A 205 -4.49 1.64 -21.43
CA ILE A 205 -3.18 0.99 -21.25
C ILE A 205 -2.09 2.04 -21.39
N ILE A 206 -1.18 2.07 -20.41
CA ILE A 206 -0.01 2.95 -20.42
C ILE A 206 1.27 2.12 -20.48
N GLU A 207 2.25 2.63 -21.22
CA GLU A 207 3.60 2.07 -21.29
C GLU A 207 4.56 2.96 -20.50
N PHE A 208 5.31 2.35 -19.60
CA PHE A 208 6.36 3.03 -18.85
C PHE A 208 7.67 3.02 -19.65
N GLY A 209 8.19 4.21 -19.96
CA GLY A 209 9.53 4.39 -20.52
C GLY A 209 10.66 4.16 -19.51
#